data_AF-A0A662BEH2-F1
#
_entry.id   AF-A0A662BEH2-F1
#
_cell.length_a   1.000
_cell.length_b   1.000
_cell.length_c   1.000
_cell.angle_alpha   90.00
_cell.angle_beta   90.00
_cell.angle_gamma   90.00
#
_symmetry.space_group_name_H-M   'P 1'
#
loop_
_entity.id
_entity.type
_entity.pdbx_description
1 polymer ?
#
loop_
_entity_poly.entity_id
_entity_poly.type
_entity_poly.pdbx_seq_one_letter_code
_entity_poly.pdbx_strand_id
1 'polypeptide(L)'
;MKTFEVWSALYIDKKKKLQMVSGIGLGIGITLGVIIAVIFIGITVFIIYALYKHSLRRNFSVELFKHYNKELLRLEKFEELNNVNQIIEQLQKKEKPKEMLSNYKVDVDSYIYWASTYDGGERLTFRHDKRIIKKYKKNKKRAKKG
;
A
#
# COMPACT_ATOMS: atom_id res chain seq x y z
N MET A 1 -10.08 -57.95 47.49
CA MET A 1 -9.30 -56.70 47.58
C MET A 1 -8.43 -56.43 46.34
N LYS A 2 -7.72 -57.42 45.76
CA LYS A 2 -6.83 -57.23 44.60
C LYS A 2 -7.50 -56.74 43.30
N THR A 3 -8.77 -57.03 43.07
CA THR A 3 -9.48 -56.63 41.84
C THR A 3 -9.76 -55.13 41.77
N PHE A 4 -10.00 -54.46 42.90
CA PHE A 4 -10.29 -53.02 42.93
C PHE A 4 -9.06 -52.17 42.59
N GLU A 5 -7.86 -52.60 43.04
CA GLU A 5 -6.59 -51.93 42.74
C GLU A 5 -6.20 -52.02 41.26
N VAL A 6 -6.52 -53.15 40.61
CA VAL A 6 -6.25 -53.34 39.18
C VAL A 6 -7.15 -52.43 38.33
N TRP A 7 -8.43 -52.30 38.69
CA TRP A 7 -9.37 -51.44 37.99
C TRP A 7 -9.08 -49.94 38.20
N SER A 8 -8.64 -49.54 39.40
CA SER A 8 -8.27 -48.15 39.67
C SER A 8 -7.01 -47.73 38.92
N ALA A 9 -5.99 -48.61 38.86
CA ALA A 9 -4.78 -48.38 38.08
C ALA A 9 -5.08 -48.24 36.57
N LEU A 10 -5.94 -49.10 36.03
CA LEU A 10 -6.33 -49.08 34.61
C LEU A 10 -7.12 -47.81 34.23
N TYR A 11 -7.95 -47.31 35.16
CA TYR A 11 -8.71 -46.08 34.97
C TYR A 11 -7.81 -44.84 35.02
N ILE A 12 -6.85 -44.79 35.94
CA ILE A 12 -5.87 -43.70 36.06
C ILE A 12 -4.98 -43.64 34.80
N ASP A 13 -4.52 -44.78 34.28
CA ASP A 13 -3.70 -44.84 33.05
C ASP A 13 -4.49 -44.37 31.82
N LYS A 14 -5.75 -44.80 31.65
CA LYS A 14 -6.63 -44.32 30.57
C LYS A 14 -6.85 -42.80 30.65
N LYS A 15 -7.08 -42.26 31.86
CA LYS A 15 -7.31 -40.82 32.06
C LYS A 15 -6.05 -40.00 31.76
N LYS A 16 -4.86 -40.50 32.13
CA LYS A 16 -3.56 -39.88 31.80
C LYS A 16 -3.31 -39.84 30.29
N LYS A 17 -3.57 -40.94 29.58
CA LYS A 17 -3.47 -40.99 28.12
C LYS A 17 -4.43 -40.03 27.43
N LEU A 18 -5.67 -39.92 27.91
CA LEU A 18 -6.66 -38.98 27.36
C LEU A 18 -6.21 -37.51 27.54
N GLN A 19 -5.66 -37.16 28.71
CA GLN A 19 -5.14 -35.82 28.98
C GLN A 19 -3.90 -35.47 28.14
N MET A 20 -2.99 -36.43 27.93
CA MET A 20 -1.83 -36.23 27.05
C MET A 20 -2.25 -35.99 25.60
N VAL A 21 -3.17 -36.79 25.06
CA VAL A 21 -3.65 -36.65 23.67
C VAL A 21 -4.40 -35.31 23.49
N SER A 22 -5.19 -34.90 24.47
CA SER A 22 -5.87 -33.60 24.44
C SER A 22 -4.91 -32.41 24.52
N GLY A 23 -3.84 -32.50 25.31
CA GLY A 23 -2.81 -31.46 25.42
C GLY A 23 -1.98 -31.31 24.15
N ILE A 24 -1.63 -32.43 23.49
CA ILE A 24 -0.92 -32.43 22.21
C ILE A 24 -1.80 -31.87 21.09
N GLY A 25 -3.09 -32.25 21.04
CA GLY A 25 -4.04 -31.72 20.06
C GLY A 25 -4.25 -30.21 20.15
N LEU A 26 -4.36 -29.67 21.37
CA LEU A 26 -4.47 -28.23 21.60
C LEU A 26 -3.18 -27.48 21.24
N GLY A 27 -2.01 -28.01 21.58
CA GLY A 27 -0.72 -27.39 21.26
C GLY A 27 -0.47 -27.29 19.75
N ILE A 28 -0.80 -28.35 18.99
CA ILE A 28 -0.67 -28.38 17.53
C ILE A 28 -1.66 -27.43 16.86
N GLY A 29 -2.90 -27.37 17.35
CA GLY A 29 -3.92 -26.45 16.83
C GLY A 29 -3.53 -24.96 16.98
N ILE A 30 -2.97 -24.58 18.13
CA ILE A 30 -2.53 -23.21 18.39
C ILE A 30 -1.34 -22.83 17.51
N THR A 31 -0.34 -23.72 17.37
CA THR A 31 0.84 -23.45 16.54
C THR A 31 0.47 -23.32 15.06
N LEU A 32 -0.38 -24.19 14.53
CA LEU A 32 -0.92 -24.07 13.16
C LEU A 32 -1.72 -22.79 12.97
N GLY A 33 -2.59 -22.43 13.93
CA GLY A 33 -3.37 -21.20 13.88
C GLY A 33 -2.50 -19.94 13.84
N VAL A 34 -1.44 -19.89 14.66
CA VAL A 34 -0.48 -18.78 14.68
C VAL A 34 0.29 -18.68 13.37
N ILE A 35 0.76 -19.81 12.82
CA ILE A 35 1.48 -19.83 11.53
C ILE A 35 0.59 -19.28 10.42
N ILE A 36 -0.67 -19.73 10.34
CA ILE A 36 -1.63 -19.24 9.34
C ILE A 36 -1.87 -17.73 9.51
N ALA A 37 -2.05 -17.26 10.75
CA ALA A 37 -2.24 -15.83 11.01
C ALA A 37 -1.05 -14.99 10.55
N VAL A 38 0.19 -15.43 10.81
CA VAL A 38 1.41 -14.73 10.37
C VAL A 38 1.50 -14.67 8.84
N ILE A 39 1.18 -15.77 8.15
CA ILE A 39 1.14 -15.80 6.68
C ILE A 39 0.08 -14.82 6.16
N PHE A 40 -1.10 -14.81 6.76
CA PHE A 40 -2.20 -13.94 6.34
C PHE A 40 -1.85 -12.46 6.52
N ILE A 41 -1.23 -12.09 7.65
CA ILE A 41 -0.71 -10.74 7.90
C ILE A 41 0.35 -10.39 6.86
N GLY A 42 1.30 -11.30 6.59
CA GLY A 42 2.35 -11.08 5.59
C GLY A 42 1.80 -10.83 4.17
N ILE A 43 0.83 -11.64 3.74
CA ILE A 43 0.16 -11.47 2.45
C ILE A 43 -0.59 -10.14 2.41
N THR A 44 -1.30 -9.78 3.48
CA THR A 44 -2.05 -8.52 3.55
C THR A 44 -1.12 -7.32 3.43
N VAL A 45 -0.01 -7.29 4.18
CA VAL A 45 1.00 -6.23 4.10
C VAL A 45 1.61 -6.17 2.69
N PHE A 46 1.92 -7.32 2.09
CA PHE A 46 2.45 -7.38 0.73
C PHE A 46 1.47 -6.83 -0.32
N ILE A 47 0.17 -7.18 -0.22
CA ILE A 47 -0.88 -6.66 -1.10
C ILE A 47 -1.03 -5.15 -0.92
N ILE A 48 -1.08 -4.66 0.32
CA ILE A 48 -1.16 -3.21 0.60
C ILE A 48 0.06 -2.51 -0.02
N TYR A 49 1.27 -3.05 0.16
CA TYR A 49 2.48 -2.47 -0.43
C TYR A 49 2.46 -2.50 -1.97
N ALA A 50 1.99 -3.60 -2.57
CA ALA A 50 1.86 -3.74 -4.02
C ALA A 50 0.80 -2.79 -4.60
N LEU A 51 -0.35 -2.66 -3.94
CA LEU A 51 -1.41 -1.71 -4.29
C LEU A 51 -0.94 -0.27 -4.10
N TYR A 52 -0.21 0.03 -3.02
CA TYR A 52 0.38 1.34 -2.80
C TYR A 52 1.39 1.65 -3.91
N LYS A 53 2.27 0.70 -4.26
CA LYS A 53 3.23 0.83 -5.38
C LYS A 53 2.54 0.95 -6.75
N HIS A 54 1.41 0.29 -6.95
CA HIS A 54 0.61 0.36 -8.18
C HIS A 54 -0.20 1.67 -8.28
N SER A 55 -0.80 2.14 -7.20
CA SER A 55 -1.46 3.45 -7.10
C SER A 55 -0.45 4.59 -7.28
N LEU A 56 0.77 4.39 -6.76
CA LEU A 56 1.96 5.20 -7.01
C LEU A 56 2.57 5.02 -8.40
N ARG A 57 2.02 4.18 -9.29
CA ARG A 57 2.39 4.26 -10.72
C ARG A 57 1.97 5.65 -11.16
N ARG A 58 3.00 6.50 -11.26
CA ARG A 58 3.01 7.90 -11.65
C ARG A 58 2.58 8.03 -13.11
N ASN A 59 1.34 7.64 -13.37
CA ASN A 59 0.77 7.69 -14.70
C ASN A 59 0.54 9.17 -15.01
N PHE A 60 1.40 9.68 -15.87
CA PHE A 60 1.20 10.98 -16.51
C PHE A 60 -0.06 10.89 -17.36
N SER A 61 -1.08 11.67 -16.99
CA SER A 61 -2.31 11.81 -17.76
C SER A 61 -2.41 13.22 -18.32
N VAL A 62 -3.14 13.38 -19.43
CA VAL A 62 -3.44 14.68 -20.03
C VAL A 62 -4.11 15.60 -19.01
N GLU A 63 -5.02 15.06 -18.21
CA GLU A 63 -5.80 15.81 -17.22
C GLU A 63 -4.91 16.40 -16.12
N LEU A 64 -3.93 15.64 -15.63
CA LEU A 64 -2.96 16.12 -14.65
C LEU A 64 -2.11 17.28 -15.20
N PHE A 65 -1.69 17.19 -16.47
CA PHE A 65 -0.95 18.28 -17.12
C PHE A 65 -1.84 19.49 -17.43
N LYS A 66 -3.12 19.31 -17.76
CA LYS A 66 -4.08 20.42 -17.92
C LYS A 66 -4.30 21.17 -16.62
N HIS A 67 -4.42 20.45 -15.49
CA HIS A 67 -4.51 21.08 -14.17
C HIS A 67 -3.24 21.89 -13.87
N TYR A 68 -2.08 21.28 -14.09
CA TYR A 68 -0.79 21.94 -13.90
C TYR A 68 -0.60 23.17 -14.80
N ASN A 69 -1.08 23.12 -16.05
CA ASN A 69 -1.06 24.25 -16.96
C ASN A 69 -1.86 25.45 -16.42
N LYS A 70 -3.05 25.21 -15.86
CA LYS A 70 -3.84 26.25 -15.19
C LYS A 70 -3.12 26.85 -13.98
N GLU A 71 -2.45 26.01 -13.19
CA GLU A 71 -1.63 26.50 -12.06
C GLU A 71 -0.45 27.35 -12.55
N LEU A 72 0.23 26.95 -13.62
CA LEU A 72 1.33 27.72 -14.21
C LEU A 72 0.87 29.06 -14.80
N LEU A 73 -0.30 29.10 -15.43
CA LEU A 73 -0.93 30.35 -15.89
C LEU A 73 -1.17 31.31 -14.72
N ARG A 74 -1.73 30.80 -13.62
CA ARG A 74 -1.97 31.59 -12.41
C ARG A 74 -0.68 32.10 -11.76
N LEU A 75 0.41 31.36 -11.88
CA LEU A 75 1.72 31.72 -11.33
C LEU A 75 2.61 32.50 -12.31
N GLU A 76 2.08 32.87 -13.49
CA GLU A 76 2.79 33.63 -14.53
C GLU A 76 4.12 32.99 -14.99
N LYS A 77 4.21 31.65 -14.95
CA LYS A 77 5.41 30.89 -15.34
C LYS A 77 5.41 30.52 -16.82
N PHE A 78 5.50 31.52 -17.69
CA PHE A 78 5.31 31.36 -19.14
C PHE A 78 6.34 30.44 -19.82
N GLU A 79 7.60 30.42 -19.39
CA GLU A 79 8.62 29.53 -19.95
C GLU A 79 8.28 28.04 -19.78
N GLU A 80 7.72 27.70 -18.61
CA GLU A 80 7.34 26.31 -18.31
C GLU A 80 6.00 25.95 -18.96
N LEU A 81 5.14 26.94 -19.18
CA LEU A 81 3.85 26.77 -19.85
C LEU A 81 3.98 26.16 -21.24
N ASN A 82 4.93 26.66 -22.04
CA ASN A 82 5.10 26.19 -23.42
C ASN A 82 5.53 24.71 -23.47
N ASN A 83 6.46 24.33 -22.59
CA ASN A 83 6.89 22.93 -22.45
C ASN A 83 5.72 22.03 -22.03
N VAL A 84 4.86 22.49 -21.11
CA VAL A 84 3.67 21.73 -20.68
C VAL A 84 2.65 21.60 -21.80
N ASN A 85 2.44 22.64 -22.61
CA ASN A 85 1.54 22.58 -23.78
C ASN A 85 1.99 21.52 -24.79
N GLN A 86 3.29 21.46 -25.09
CA GLN A 86 3.85 20.42 -25.97
C GLN A 86 3.64 19.01 -25.42
N ILE A 87 3.82 18.82 -24.11
CA ILE A 87 3.55 17.53 -23.45
C ILE A 87 2.07 17.15 -23.56
N ILE A 88 1.15 18.10 -23.33
CA ILE A 88 -0.30 17.89 -23.45
C ILE A 88 -0.63 17.42 -24.87
N GLU A 89 -0.12 18.10 -25.89
CA GLU A 89 -0.38 17.78 -27.30
C GLU A 89 0.09 16.37 -27.67
N GLN A 90 1.33 16.01 -27.28
CA GLN A 90 1.89 14.69 -27.52
C GLN A 90 1.11 13.59 -26.79
N LEU A 91 0.72 13.82 -25.52
CA LEU A 91 -0.11 12.88 -24.76
C LEU A 91 -1.51 12.71 -25.38
N GLN A 92 -2.10 13.76 -25.95
CA GLN A 92 -3.39 13.67 -26.66
C GLN A 92 -3.27 12.84 -27.95
N LYS A 93 -2.14 12.94 -28.65
CA LYS A 93 -1.79 12.09 -29.81
C LYS A 93 -1.42 10.65 -29.42
N LYS A 94 -1.53 10.28 -28.14
CA LYS A 94 -1.09 8.99 -27.55
C LYS A 94 0.42 8.74 -27.69
N GLU A 95 1.20 9.76 -28.02
CA GLU A 95 2.65 9.72 -27.99
C GLU A 95 3.14 9.85 -26.53
N LYS A 96 4.19 9.10 -26.17
CA LYS A 96 4.77 9.16 -24.82
C LYS A 96 6.10 9.90 -24.87
N PRO A 97 6.13 11.22 -24.56
CA PRO A 97 7.38 11.99 -24.60
C PRO A 97 8.23 11.74 -23.36
N LYS A 98 8.83 10.55 -23.30
CA LYS A 98 9.60 10.05 -22.15
C LYS A 98 10.66 11.05 -21.67
N GLU A 99 11.34 11.72 -22.60
CA GLU A 99 12.37 12.71 -22.28
C GLU A 99 11.82 13.94 -21.57
N MET A 100 10.70 14.50 -22.07
CA MET A 100 10.05 15.65 -21.44
C MET A 100 9.46 15.28 -20.07
N LEU A 101 8.78 14.13 -19.99
CA LEU A 101 8.22 13.60 -18.73
C LEU A 101 9.28 13.32 -17.67
N SER A 102 10.55 13.10 -18.07
CA SER A 102 11.64 12.85 -17.14
C SER A 102 11.87 14.02 -16.18
N ASN A 103 11.59 15.25 -16.61
CA ASN A 103 11.71 16.48 -15.83
C ASN A 103 10.57 16.66 -14.83
N TYR A 104 9.53 15.82 -14.88
CA TYR A 104 8.34 15.92 -14.04
C TYR A 104 8.16 14.67 -13.17
N LYS A 105 7.44 14.84 -12.06
CA LYS A 105 7.00 13.77 -11.16
C LYS A 105 5.51 13.98 -10.91
N VAL A 106 4.76 12.89 -10.83
CA VAL A 106 3.43 12.90 -10.22
C VAL A 106 3.61 12.75 -8.72
N ASP A 107 3.23 13.77 -7.96
CA ASP A 107 3.03 13.68 -6.51
C ASP A 107 1.66 13.08 -6.23
N VAL A 108 1.58 12.24 -5.22
CA VAL A 108 0.34 11.63 -4.78
C VAL A 108 0.22 11.91 -3.29
N ASP A 109 -0.71 12.78 -2.92
CA ASP A 109 -1.06 13.06 -1.55
C ASP A 109 -2.29 12.22 -1.20
N SER A 110 -2.18 11.40 -0.15
CA SER A 110 -3.24 10.49 0.29
C SER A 110 -3.65 10.86 1.69
N TYR A 111 -4.94 11.12 1.91
CA TYR A 111 -5.46 11.47 3.23
C TYR A 111 -6.80 10.82 3.48
N ILE A 112 -7.05 10.58 4.76
CA ILE A 112 -8.29 10.02 5.28
C ILE A 112 -9.03 11.14 5.99
N TYR A 113 -10.30 11.31 5.69
CA TYR A 113 -11.15 12.30 6.35
C TYR A 113 -12.54 11.72 6.64
N TRP A 114 -13.17 12.24 7.68
CA TRP A 114 -14.58 11.95 7.97
C TRP A 114 -15.46 12.75 7.02
N ALA A 115 -16.27 12.06 6.23
CA ALA A 115 -17.24 12.68 5.34
C ALA A 115 -18.65 12.40 5.87
N SER A 116 -19.49 13.41 5.91
CA SER A 116 -20.91 13.24 6.24
C SER A 116 -21.59 12.40 5.16
N THR A 117 -22.38 11.43 5.61
CA THR A 117 -23.23 10.60 4.75
C THR A 117 -24.61 11.24 4.61
N TYR A 118 -25.32 10.89 3.54
CA TYR A 118 -26.66 11.43 3.26
C TYR A 118 -27.66 11.11 4.38
N ASP A 119 -27.45 10.00 5.09
CA ASP A 119 -28.31 9.53 6.20
C ASP A 119 -27.92 10.10 7.57
N GLY A 120 -27.05 11.12 7.61
CA GLY A 120 -26.67 11.82 8.85
C GLY A 120 -25.59 11.13 9.69
N GLY A 121 -25.00 10.04 9.22
CA GLY A 121 -23.81 9.42 9.82
C GLY A 121 -22.49 9.98 9.28
N GLU A 122 -21.37 9.59 9.87
CA GLU A 122 -20.03 9.89 9.35
C GLU A 122 -19.37 8.64 8.78
N ARG A 123 -18.74 8.76 7.60
CA ARG A 123 -17.96 7.68 6.98
C ARG A 123 -16.51 8.10 6.79
N LEU A 124 -15.61 7.24 7.25
CA LEU A 124 -14.20 7.35 6.96
C LEU A 124 -13.97 7.20 5.44
N THR A 125 -13.54 8.28 4.80
CA THR A 125 -13.34 8.34 3.35
C THR A 125 -11.86 8.49 3.04
N PHE A 126 -11.38 7.73 2.06
CA PHE A 126 -10.00 7.79 1.61
C PHE A 126 -9.93 8.50 0.26
N ARG A 127 -9.11 9.55 0.17
CA ARG A 127 -8.91 10.34 -1.04
C ARG A 127 -7.45 10.38 -1.44
N HIS A 128 -7.22 10.30 -2.75
CA HIS A 128 -5.92 10.48 -3.36
C HIS A 128 -5.96 11.66 -4.30
N ASP A 129 -5.19 12.70 -3.99
CA ASP A 129 -4.99 13.82 -4.88
C ASP A 129 -3.65 13.65 -5.60
N LYS A 130 -3.67 13.79 -6.93
CA LYS A 130 -2.49 13.65 -7.78
C LYS A 130 -2.16 15.02 -8.38
N ARG A 131 -0.90 15.44 -8.31
CA ARG A 131 -0.42 16.69 -8.92
C ARG A 131 0.88 16.50 -9.68
N ILE A 132 1.10 17.30 -10.72
CA ILE A 132 2.39 17.37 -11.41
C ILE A 132 3.32 18.31 -10.62
N ILE A 133 4.55 17.90 -10.42
CA ILE A 133 5.63 18.72 -9.87
C ILE A 133 6.87 18.58 -10.74
N LYS A 134 7.56 19.70 -10.97
CA LYS A 134 8.85 19.73 -11.63
C LYS A 134 9.90 19.07 -10.73
N LYS A 135 10.67 18.14 -11.26
CA LYS A 135 11.86 17.61 -10.58
C LYS A 135 12.94 18.67 -10.66
N TYR A 136 13.39 19.18 -9.52
CA TYR A 136 14.64 19.93 -9.47
C TYR A 136 15.78 19.00 -9.87
N LYS A 137 16.48 19.31 -10.98
CA LYS A 137 17.73 18.60 -11.32
C LYS A 137 18.66 18.75 -10.13
N LYS A 138 18.92 17.63 -9.43
CA LYS A 138 19.97 17.57 -8.41
C LYS A 138 21.27 17.87 -9.15
N ASN A 139 21.77 19.11 -9.05
CA ASN A 139 23.03 19.49 -9.66
C ASN A 139 24.08 18.48 -9.18
N LYS A 140 24.54 17.59 -10.08
CA LYS A 140 25.77 16.83 -9.91
C LYS A 140 26.95 17.79 -10.04
N LYS A 141 27.00 18.79 -9.17
CA LYS A 141 28.21 19.56 -8.85
C LYS A 141 28.71 19.09 -7.48
N ARG A 142 28.93 17.78 -7.36
CA ARG A 142 30.04 17.29 -6.51
C ARG A 142 31.20 17.20 -7.49
N ALA A 143 31.89 18.31 -7.69
CA ALA A 143 33.17 18.48 -7.03
C ALA A 143 34.08 17.29 -7.38
N LYS A 144 34.51 17.24 -8.64
CA LYS A 144 35.92 16.98 -8.94
C LYS A 144 36.73 18.03 -8.16
N LYS A 145 36.96 17.79 -6.87
CA LYS A 145 38.19 18.24 -6.22
C LYS A 145 39.11 17.03 -6.45
N GLY A 146 40.09 17.13 -7.34
CA GLY A 146 41.14 18.15 -7.27
C GLY A 146 42.09 17.63 -6.23
#